data_AF-A0A073KG62-F1
#
_entry.id   AF-A0A073KG62-F1
#
_cell.length_a   1.000
_cell.length_b   1.000
_cell.length_c   1.000
_cell.angle_alpha   90.00
_cell.angle_beta   90.00
_cell.angle_gamma   90.00
#
_symmetry.space_group_name_H-M   'P 1'
#
loop_
_entity.id
_entity.type
_entity.pdbx_description
1 polymer ?
#
loop_
_entity_poly.entity_id
_entity_poly.type
_entity_poly.pdbx_seq_one_letter_code
_entity_poly.pdbx_strand_id
1 'polypeptide(L)'
;MNKIVVTIAYFSYAMTYYVLVENPEYGVLQAMKESKAMMKRHKMDLFLLCLFIIGWGVLVIFTFGIGTLWFYPYFNTTTAHFYQYISKNESY
;
A
#
# COMPACT_ATOMS: atom_id res chain seq x y z
N MET A 1 -11.89 1.88 -14.71
CA MET A 1 -10.44 1.77 -14.97
C MET A 1 -9.60 2.80 -14.18
N ASN A 2 -10.02 4.07 -14.02
CA ASN A 2 -9.22 5.09 -13.34
C ASN A 2 -8.99 4.89 -11.82
N LYS A 3 -9.91 4.24 -11.11
CA LYS A 3 -9.83 4.12 -9.64
C LYS A 3 -8.71 3.20 -9.15
N ILE A 4 -8.43 2.12 -9.90
CA ILE A 4 -7.40 1.14 -9.54
C ILE A 4 -6.00 1.75 -9.71
N VAL A 5 -5.79 2.54 -10.77
CA VAL A 5 -4.51 3.22 -11.02
C VAL A 5 -4.21 4.26 -9.93
N VAL A 6 -5.23 4.95 -9.43
CA VAL A 6 -5.10 5.89 -8.30
C VAL A 6 -4.73 5.17 -7.01
N THR A 7 -5.34 4.02 -6.70
CA THR A 7 -4.97 3.22 -5.52
C THR A 7 -3.51 2.75 -5.60
N ILE A 8 -3.08 2.28 -6.77
CA ILE A 8 -1.68 1.91 -7.01
C ILE A 8 -0.77 3.14 -6.84
N ALA A 9 -1.12 4.29 -7.42
CA ALA A 9 -0.31 5.50 -7.25
C ALA A 9 -0.21 5.95 -5.78
N TYR A 10 -1.30 5.84 -5.02
CA TYR A 10 -1.36 6.19 -3.60
C TYR A 10 -0.47 5.27 -2.77
N PHE A 11 -0.53 3.96 -3.00
CA PHE A 11 0.35 3.00 -2.35
C PHE A 11 1.82 3.24 -2.71
N SER A 12 2.13 3.63 -3.95
CA SER A 12 3.50 3.92 -4.37
C SER A 12 4.04 5.16 -3.66
N TYR A 13 3.21 6.18 -3.48
CA TYR A 13 3.58 7.35 -2.68
C TYR A 13 3.79 6.99 -1.21
N ALA A 14 2.91 6.18 -0.62
CA ALA A 14 3.06 5.71 0.74
C ALA A 14 4.35 4.90 0.92
N MET A 15 4.67 4.00 -0.01
CA MET A 15 5.93 3.25 -0.02
C MET A 15 7.15 4.12 -0.18
N THR A 16 7.10 5.13 -1.05
CA THR A 16 8.22 6.06 -1.25
C THR A 16 8.63 6.70 0.07
N TYR A 17 7.66 7.02 0.95
CA TYR A 17 7.96 7.54 2.28
C TYR A 17 8.77 6.55 3.13
N TYR A 18 8.37 5.27 3.16
CA TYR A 18 9.11 4.24 3.89
C TYR A 18 10.52 4.00 3.33
N VAL A 19 10.68 3.97 2.00
CA VAL A 19 11.98 3.82 1.33
C VAL A 19 12.90 5.00 1.66
N LEU A 20 12.38 6.23 1.67
CA LEU A 20 13.14 7.43 1.99
C LEU A 20 13.61 7.45 3.46
N VAL A 21 12.81 6.89 4.37
CA VAL A 21 13.16 6.75 5.78
C VAL A 21 14.26 5.71 5.99
N GLU A 22 14.20 4.57 5.28
CA GLU A 22 15.24 3.55 5.35
C GLU A 22 16.53 3.96 4.62
N ASN A 23 16.43 4.74 3.53
CA ASN A 23 17.56 5.19 2.73
C ASN A 23 17.54 6.71 2.57
N PRO A 24 17.95 7.47 3.61
CA PRO A 24 17.95 8.93 3.58
C PRO A 24 18.92 9.52 2.54
N GLU A 25 19.82 8.71 1.98
CA GLU A 25 20.74 9.09 0.90
C GLU A 25 20.06 9.14 -0.49
N TYR A 26 18.88 8.53 -0.64
CA TYR A 26 18.14 8.56 -1.90
C TYR A 26 17.41 9.89 -2.10
N GLY A 27 17.64 10.50 -3.27
CA GLY A 27 16.82 11.62 -3.73
C GLY A 27 15.36 11.20 -3.94
N VAL A 28 14.40 12.11 -3.72
CA VAL A 28 12.95 11.86 -3.84
C VAL A 28 12.58 11.17 -5.17
N LEU A 29 13.21 11.57 -6.27
CA LEU A 29 13.03 10.96 -7.59
C LEU A 29 13.54 9.52 -7.68
N GLN A 30 14.63 9.19 -7.00
CA GLN A 30 15.19 7.84 -6.96
C GLN A 30 14.30 6.93 -6.10
N ALA A 31 13.92 7.37 -4.90
CA ALA A 31 13.00 6.65 -4.01
C ALA A 31 11.65 6.37 -4.68
N MET A 32 11.10 7.33 -5.45
CA MET A 32 9.87 7.11 -6.23
C MET A 32 10.05 6.09 -7.34
N LYS A 33 11.19 6.10 -8.02
CA LYS A 33 11.47 5.19 -9.15
C LYS A 33 11.63 3.76 -8.65
N GLU A 34 12.29 3.59 -7.51
CA GLU A 34 12.48 2.33 -6.80
C GLU A 34 11.16 1.80 -6.23
N SER A 35 10.40 2.65 -5.54
CA SER A 35 9.04 2.32 -5.09
C SER A 35 8.13 1.84 -6.23
N LYS A 36 8.18 2.54 -7.37
CA LYS A 36 7.38 2.16 -8.54
C LYS A 36 7.87 0.85 -9.18
N ALA A 37 9.16 0.56 -9.13
CA ALA A 37 9.73 -0.70 -9.60
C ALA A 37 9.31 -1.86 -8.70
N MET A 38 9.42 -1.72 -7.37
CA MET A 38 8.91 -2.66 -6.37
C MET A 38 7.43 -2.98 -6.62
N MET A 39 6.61 -1.94 -6.74
CA MET A 39 5.18 -2.10 -6.93
C MET A 39 4.79 -2.68 -8.29
N LYS A 40 5.63 -2.57 -9.31
CA LYS A 40 5.36 -3.15 -10.63
C LYS A 40 5.39 -4.69 -10.58
N ARG A 41 6.23 -5.26 -9.72
CA ARG A 41 6.37 -6.72 -9.52
C ARG A 41 5.31 -7.27 -8.58
N HIS A 42 4.90 -6.48 -7.59
CA HIS A 42 3.87 -6.82 -6.60
C HIS A 42 2.45 -6.35 -6.94
N LYS A 43 2.14 -6.15 -8.23
CA LYS A 43 0.78 -5.73 -8.66
C LYS A 43 -0.30 -6.75 -8.27
N MET A 44 0.05 -8.02 -8.20
CA MET A 44 -0.90 -9.09 -7.86
C MET A 44 -1.22 -9.09 -6.35
N ASP A 45 -0.22 -8.84 -5.51
CA ASP A 45 -0.43 -8.65 -4.06
C ASP A 45 -1.31 -7.42 -3.81
N LEU A 46 -1.08 -6.31 -4.53
CA LEU A 46 -1.94 -5.12 -4.47
C LEU A 46 -3.38 -5.42 -4.88
N PHE A 47 -3.57 -6.28 -5.88
CA PHE A 47 -4.92 -6.69 -6.29
C PHE A 47 -5.63 -7.45 -5.17
N LEU A 48 -4.93 -8.38 -4.51
CA LEU A 48 -5.46 -9.13 -3.37
C LEU A 48 -5.78 -8.21 -2.19
N LEU A 49 -4.87 -7.29 -1.86
CA LEU A 49 -5.04 -6.30 -0.81
C LEU A 49 -6.22 -5.37 -1.11
N CYS A 50 -6.38 -4.95 -2.36
CA CYS A 50 -7.51 -4.15 -2.81
C CYS A 50 -8.84 -4.92 -2.71
N LEU A 51 -8.84 -6.24 -2.96
CA LEU A 51 -10.00 -7.11 -2.79
C LEU A 51 -10.44 -7.15 -1.31
N PHE A 52 -9.49 -7.33 -0.39
CA PHE A 52 -9.76 -7.29 1.05
C PHE A 52 -10.29 -5.93 1.48
N ILE A 53 -9.64 -4.83 1.07
CA ILE A 53 -10.06 -3.48 1.44
C ILE A 53 -11.45 -3.15 0.91
N ILE A 54 -11.80 -3.59 -0.31
CA ILE A 54 -13.16 -3.43 -0.84
C ILE A 54 -14.16 -4.22 0.00
N GLY A 55 -13.83 -5.45 0.41
CA GLY A 55 -14.67 -6.25 1.31
C GLY A 55 -14.92 -5.54 2.65
N TRP A 56 -13.87 -5.00 3.27
CA TRP A 56 -13.99 -4.20 4.49
C TRP A 56 -14.77 -2.90 4.27
N GLY A 57 -14.60 -2.23 3.13
CA GLY A 57 -15.34 -1.02 2.77
C GLY A 57 -16.85 -1.28 2.63
N VAL A 58 -17.25 -2.42 2.07
CA VAL A 58 -18.64 -2.85 2.02
C VAL A 58 -19.17 -3.10 3.43
N LEU A 59 -18.40 -3.76 4.30
CA LEU A 59 -18.76 -3.96 5.72
C LEU A 59 -18.99 -2.63 6.46
N VAL A 60 -18.15 -1.62 6.21
CA VAL A 60 -18.29 -0.29 6.82
C VAL A 60 -19.61 0.38 6.39
N ILE A 61 -20.00 0.24 5.13
CA ILE A 61 -21.28 0.77 4.61
C ILE A 61 -22.46 0.06 5.29
N PHE A 62 -22.41 -1.26 5.41
CA PHE A 62 -23.47 -2.04 6.09
C PHE A 62 -23.59 -1.73 7.58
N THR A 63 -22.48 -1.35 8.22
CA THR A 63 -22.44 -1.03 9.66
C THR A 63 -22.70 0.46 9.94
N PHE A 64 -23.22 1.24 8.98
CA PHE A 64 -23.46 2.68 9.13
C PHE A 64 -22.20 3.47 9.55
N GLY A 65 -21.01 3.03 9.13
CA GLY A 65 -19.75 3.70 9.44
C GLY A 65 -19.08 3.25 10.74
N ILE A 66 -19.67 2.35 11.54
CA ILE A 66 -19.07 1.84 12.78
C ILE A 66 -17.78 1.07 12.51
N GLY A 67 -17.71 0.38 11.36
CA GLY A 67 -16.51 -0.35 10.94
C GLY A 67 -15.25 0.53 10.78
N THR A 68 -15.38 1.86 10.69
CA THR A 68 -14.22 2.77 10.53
C THR A 68 -13.26 2.73 11.72
N LEU A 69 -13.76 2.53 12.94
CA LEU A 69 -12.95 2.44 14.16
C LEU A 69 -11.96 1.27 14.13
N TRP A 70 -12.35 0.15 13.52
CA TRP A 70 -11.49 -1.01 13.33
C TRP A 70 -10.73 -0.99 12.00
N PHE A 71 -11.32 -0.40 10.97
CA PHE A 71 -10.70 -0.32 9.65
C PHE A 71 -9.42 0.51 9.67
N TYR A 72 -9.36 1.60 10.43
CA TYR A 72 -8.17 2.46 10.49
C TYR A 72 -6.90 1.74 10.99
N PRO A 73 -6.89 1.09 12.18
CA PRO A 73 -5.71 0.34 12.63
C PRO A 73 -5.42 -0.85 11.70
N TYR A 74 -6.46 -1.52 11.18
CA TYR A 74 -6.29 -2.64 10.26
C TYR A 74 -5.60 -2.22 8.95
N PHE A 75 -6.00 -1.09 8.39
CA PHE A 75 -5.41 -0.51 7.19
C PHE A 75 -3.93 -0.18 7.43
N ASN A 76 -3.61 0.50 8.55
CA ASN A 76 -2.23 0.83 8.89
C ASN A 76 -1.35 -0.40 9.08
N THR A 77 -1.80 -1.40 9.84
CA THR A 77 -1.06 -2.66 10.02
C THR A 77 -0.86 -3.39 8.70
N THR A 78 -1.88 -3.41 7.85
CA THR A 78 -1.81 -4.04 6.52
C THR A 78 -0.79 -3.33 5.62
N THR A 79 -0.77 -2.00 5.60
CA THR A 79 0.20 -1.22 4.82
C THR A 79 1.63 -1.44 5.32
N ALA A 80 1.85 -1.48 6.64
CA ALA A 80 3.16 -1.75 7.22
C ALA A 80 3.67 -3.17 6.90
N HIS A 81 2.81 -4.19 7.06
CA HIS A 81 3.15 -5.56 6.68
C HIS A 81 3.41 -5.70 5.19
N PHE A 82 2.60 -5.03 4.36
CA PHE A 82 2.77 -5.07 2.92
C PHE A 82 4.11 -4.43 2.50
N TYR A 83 4.52 -3.33 3.12
CA TYR A 83 5.84 -2.74 2.89
C TYR A 83 6.98 -3.69 3.27
N GLN A 84 6.93 -4.32 4.45
CA GLN A 84 7.95 -5.29 4.86
C GLN A 84 8.00 -6.49 3.91
N TYR A 85 6.84 -6.96 3.44
CA TYR A 85 6.76 -8.09 2.53
C TYR A 85 7.42 -7.79 1.19
N ILE A 86 7.16 -6.63 0.58
CA ILE A 86 7.75 -6.26 -0.70
C ILE A 86 9.25 -5.93 -0.57
N SER A 87 9.67 -5.25 0.51
CA SER A 87 11.07 -4.92 0.78
C SER A 87 11.91 -6.19 0.99
N LYS A 88 11.40 -7.15 1.77
CA LYS A 88 12.07 -8.43 2.00
C LYS A 88 12.19 -9.28 0.73
N ASN A 89 11.20 -9.24 -0.16
CA ASN A 89 11.24 -9.96 -1.44
C ASN A 89 12.14 -9.31 -2.49
N GLU A 90 12.53 -8.05 -2.31
CA GLU A 90 13.50 -7.37 -3.20
C GLU A 90 14.96 -7.64 -2.79
N SER A 91 15.21 -7.95 -1.51
CA SER A 91 16.55 -8.29 -0.98
C SER A 91 17.02 -9.74 -1.28
N TYR A 92 16.29 -10.50 -2.11
CA TYR A 92 16.63 -11.86 -2.57
C TYR A 92 16.59 -11.94 -4.10
#